data_AF-A0A8J6ZLM7-F1
#
_entry.id   AF-A0A8J6ZLM7-F1
#
_cell.length_a   1.000
_cell.length_b   1.000
_cell.length_c   1.000
_cell.angle_alpha   90.00
_cell.angle_beta   90.00
_cell.angle_gamma   90.00
#
_symmetry.space_group_name_H-M   'P 1'
#
loop_
_entity.id
_entity.type
_entity.pdbx_description
1 polymer ?
#
loop_
_entity_poly.entity_id
_entity_poly.type
_entity_poly.pdbx_seq_one_letter_code
_entity_poly.pdbx_strand_id
1 'polypeptide(L)' 'METTEILNQFNTCYSNIQAIAQDENWLLLIADQKIDPEAATHLGDVLHYLEQAMGCVEEIIEVKFNQDAEV' A
#
# COMPACT_ATOMS: atom_id res chain seq x y z
N MET A 1 -18.45 0.05 7.95
CA MET A 1 -17.54 0.34 6.84
C MET A 1 -17.81 -0.73 5.82
N GLU A 2 -18.29 -0.31 4.66
CA GLU A 2 -18.62 -1.23 3.58
C GLU A 2 -17.35 -1.91 3.07
N THR A 3 -17.45 -3.13 2.55
CA THR A 3 -16.30 -3.87 1.99
C THR A 3 -15.56 -3.05 0.93
N THR A 4 -16.32 -2.35 0.09
CA THR A 4 -15.78 -1.45 -0.94
C THR A 4 -15.05 -0.24 -0.34
N GLU A 5 -15.50 0.28 0.82
CA GLU A 5 -14.79 1.37 1.50
C GLU A 5 -13.44 0.91 2.05
N ILE A 6 -13.35 -0.32 2.59
CA ILE A 6 -12.10 -0.91 3.08
C ILE A 6 -11.08 -1.01 1.94
N LEU A 7 -11.47 -1.61 0.81
CA LEU A 7 -10.58 -1.74 -0.36
C LEU A 7 -10.14 -0.38 -0.90
N ASN A 8 -11.06 0.58 -1.00
CA ASN A 8 -10.72 1.92 -1.48
C ASN A 8 -9.72 2.62 -0.56
N GLN A 9 -9.90 2.54 0.76
CA GLN A 9 -8.94 3.10 1.71
C GLN A 9 -7.56 2.45 1.58
N PHE A 10 -7.53 1.12 1.45
CA PHE A 10 -6.28 0.36 1.31
C PHE A 10 -5.55 0.74 0.01
N ASN A 11 -6.26 0.71 -1.12
CA ASN A 11 -5.72 1.09 -2.44
C ASN A 11 -5.23 2.54 -2.47
N THR A 12 -5.95 3.46 -1.82
CA THR A 12 -5.54 4.87 -1.71
C THR A 12 -4.26 5.00 -0.89
N CYS A 13 -4.14 4.28 0.22
CA CYS A 13 -2.92 4.25 1.04
C CYS A 13 -1.72 3.75 0.23
N TYR A 14 -1.86 2.59 -0.43
CA TYR A 14 -0.82 2.02 -1.27
C TYR A 14 -0.37 3.00 -2.36
N SER A 15 -1.32 3.57 -3.10
CA SER A 15 -1.04 4.51 -4.21
C SER A 15 -0.30 5.77 -3.73
N ASN A 16 -0.68 6.31 -2.57
CA ASN A 16 -0.01 7.48 -1.99
C ASN A 16 1.43 7.18 -1.59
N ILE A 17 1.68 6.03 -0.95
CA ILE A 17 3.05 5.62 -0.58
C ILE A 17 3.86 5.32 -1.84
N GLN A 18 3.27 4.70 -2.86
CA GLN A 18 3.94 4.43 -4.13
C GLN A 18 4.36 5.73 -4.82
N ALA A 19 3.49 6.75 -4.83
CA ALA A 19 3.80 8.05 -5.39
C ALA A 19 4.99 8.73 -4.65
N ILE A 20 5.05 8.61 -3.33
CA ILE A 20 6.19 9.12 -2.53
C ILE A 20 7.47 8.36 -2.88
N ALA A 21 7.41 7.02 -2.95
CA ALA A 21 8.55 6.17 -3.26
C ALA A 21 9.12 6.39 -4.67
N GLN A 22 8.29 6.87 -5.60
CA GLN A 22 8.62 7.11 -7.00
C GLN A 22 8.84 8.60 -7.33
N ASP A 23 8.80 9.50 -6.34
CA ASP A 23 9.02 10.93 -6.59
C ASP A 23 10.45 11.17 -7.10
N GLU A 24 10.56 11.68 -8.33
CA GLU A 24 11.84 11.89 -9.01
C GLU A 24 12.78 12.80 -8.22
N ASN A 25 12.26 13.81 -7.52
CA ASN A 25 13.10 14.71 -6.72
C ASN A 25 13.70 13.97 -5.52
N TRP A 26 12.92 13.09 -4.89
CA TRP A 26 13.39 12.30 -3.75
C TRP A 26 14.45 11.31 -4.19
N LEU A 27 14.21 10.63 -5.31
CA LEU A 27 15.17 9.71 -5.91
C LEU A 27 16.49 10.40 -6.28
N LEU A 28 16.42 11.63 -6.82
CA LEU A 28 17.62 12.43 -7.10
C LEU A 28 18.38 12.80 -5.82
N LEU A 29 17.69 13.18 -4.74
CA LEU A 29 18.33 13.49 -3.46
C LEU A 29 19.02 12.27 -2.85
N ILE A 30 18.45 11.07 -3.01
CA ILE A 30 19.05 9.81 -2.59
C ILE A 30 20.28 9.48 -3.45
N ALA A 31 20.17 9.61 -4.77
CA ALA A 31 21.28 9.36 -5.70
C ALA A 31 22.48 10.30 -5.47
N ASP A 32 22.20 11.56 -5.15
CA ASP A 32 23.19 12.57 -4.78
C ASP A 32 23.74 12.39 -3.35
N GLN A 33 23.29 11.37 -2.60
CA GLN A 33 23.64 11.12 -1.19
C GLN A 33 23.33 12.32 -0.26
N LYS A 34 22.34 13.15 -0.62
CA LYS A 34 21.84 14.25 0.22
C LYS A 34 20.84 13.74 1.27
N ILE A 35 20.26 12.57 1.05
CA ILE A 35 19.41 11.81 1.97
C ILE A 35 20.03 10.44 2.15
N ASP A 36 19.79 9.82 3.32
CA ASP A 36 20.16 8.45 3.59
C ASP A 36 19.58 7.48 2.52
N PRO A 37 20.42 6.69 1.82
CA PRO A 37 19.94 5.69 0.87
C PRO A 37 18.96 4.67 1.46
N GLU A 38 18.97 4.43 2.77
CA GLU A 38 18.00 3.56 3.43
C GLU A 38 16.54 4.04 3.27
N ALA A 39 16.32 5.32 2.97
CA ALA A 39 14.98 5.84 2.69
C ALA A 39 14.28 5.09 1.54
N ALA A 40 15.01 4.73 0.49
CA ALA A 40 14.47 3.95 -0.63
C ALA A 40 14.11 2.53 -0.19
N THR A 41 14.98 1.90 0.61
CA THR A 41 14.73 0.55 1.16
C THR A 41 13.48 0.55 2.03
N HIS A 42 13.37 1.48 2.98
CA HIS A 42 12.23 1.53 3.91
C HIS A 42 10.89 1.78 3.22
N LEU A 43 10.86 2.66 2.20
CA LEU A 43 9.64 2.87 1.40
C LEU A 43 9.27 1.62 0.59
N GLY A 44 10.28 0.91 0.06
CA GLY A 44 10.10 -0.39 -0.59
C GLY A 44 9.52 -1.45 0.36
N ASP A 45 10.05 -1.53 1.59
CA ASP A 45 9.57 -2.46 2.61
C ASP A 45 8.11 -2.17 3.00
N VAL A 46 7.74 -0.90 3.17
CA VAL A 46 6.34 -0.52 3.45
C VAL A 46 5.42 -0.94 2.30
N LEU A 47 5.81 -0.71 1.05
CA LEU A 47 5.02 -1.14 -0.11
C LEU A 47 4.87 -2.66 -0.15
N HIS A 48 5.93 -3.41 0.14
CA HIS A 48 5.90 -4.87 0.22
C HIS A 48 4.91 -5.35 1.30
N TYR A 49 4.97 -4.77 2.50
CA TYR A 49 4.06 -5.15 3.58
C TYR A 49 2.60 -4.72 3.32
N LEU A 50 2.39 -3.58 2.68
CA LEU A 50 1.05 -3.16 2.26
C LEU A 50 0.48 -4.13 1.22
N GLU A 51 1.25 -4.55 0.23
CA GLU A 51 0.83 -5.57 -0.74
C GLU A 51 0.43 -6.89 -0.06
N GLN A 52 1.25 -7.39 0.87
CA GLN A 52 0.93 -8.60 1.64
C GLN A 52 -0.36 -8.45 2.45
N ALA A 53 -0.52 -7.31 3.13
CA ALA A 53 -1.72 -7.04 3.91
C ALA A 53 -2.98 -6.88 3.03
N MET A 54 -2.84 -6.35 1.81
CA MET A 54 -3.95 -6.26 0.85
C MET A 54 -4.50 -7.64 0.50
N GLY A 55 -3.64 -8.62 0.25
CA GLY A 55 -4.07 -10.00 0.00
C GLY A 55 -4.87 -10.61 1.15
N CYS A 56 -4.47 -10.34 2.41
CA CYS A 56 -5.26 -10.77 3.58
C CYS A 56 -6.60 -10.03 3.69
N VAL A 57 -6.64 -8.74 3.38
CA VAL A 57 -7.86 -7.93 3.42
C VAL A 57 -8.85 -8.37 2.34
N GLU A 58 -8.38 -8.69 1.14
CA GLU A 58 -9.20 -9.23 0.06
C GLU A 58 -9.87 -10.54 0.48
N GLU A 59 -9.12 -11.48 1.06
CA GLU A 59 -9.66 -12.75 1.56
C GLU A 59 -10.78 -12.52 2.61
N ILE A 60 -10.55 -11.62 3.58
CA ILE A 60 -11.55 -11.27 4.60
C ILE A 60 -12.83 -10.70 3.96
N ILE A 61 -12.67 -9.87 2.92
CA ILE A 61 -13.77 -9.23 2.22
C ILE A 61 -14.58 -10.22 1.40
N GLU A 62 -13.92 -11.14 0.69
CA GLU A 62 -14.58 -12.22 -0.05
C GLU A 62 -15.44 -13.08 0.88
N VAL A 63 -14.90 -13.48 2.03
CA VAL A 63 -15.65 -14.27 3.03
C VAL A 63 -16.88 -13.49 3.52
N LYS A 64 -16.74 -12.20 3.83
CA LYS A 64 -17.87 -11.37 4.25
C LYS A 64 -18.93 -11.24 3.17
N PHE A 65 -18.52 -10.97 1.93
CA PHE A 65 -19.45 -10.81 0.81
C PHE A 65 -20.28 -12.08 0.57
N ASN A 66 -19.63 -13.26 0.67
CA ASN A 66 -20.32 -14.54 0.54
C ASN A 66 -21.30 -14.79 1.70
N GLN A 67 -20.94 -14.41 2.93
CA GLN A 67 -21.86 -14.50 4.08
C GLN A 67 -23.09 -13.62 3.90
N ASP A 68 -22.91 -12.38 3.42
CA ASP A 68 -24.02 -11.46 3.19
C ASP A 68 -24.95 -11.92 2.04
N ALA A 69 -24.43 -12.71 1.09
CA ALA A 69 -25.20 -13.27 -0.02
C ALA A 69 -26.03 -14.53 0.34
N GLU A 70 -25.71 -15.20 1.45
CA GLU A 70 -26.42 -16.39 1.94
C GLU A 70 -27.61 -16.05 2.87
N VAL A 71 -27.84 -14.77 3.17
CA VAL A 71 -28.85 -14.26 4.14
C VAL A 71 -30.10 -13.70 3.45
#